data_AF-A0A918THG5-F1
#
_entry.id   AF-A0A918THG5-F1
#
_cell.length_a   1.000
_cell.length_b   1.000
_cell.length_c   1.000
_cell.angle_alpha   90.00
_cell.angle_beta   90.00
_cell.angle_gamma   90.00
#
_symmetry.space_group_name_H-M   'P 1'
#
loop_
_entity.id
_entity.type
_entity.pdbx_description
1 polymer ?
#
loop_
_entity_poly.entity_id
_entity_poly.type
_entity_poly.pdbx_seq_one_letter_code
_entity_poly.pdbx_strand_id
1 'polypeptide(L)'
;MKNLLHHTLASSLLVGSVSAATRYIGPVFDLFDDTATTNTNADNWTNGTPGAGNDGSVASNFDFSTFGASNNGNVNPLPSGTFSVTQTAGAGTGGQWNLAGNSDFTYNLNGGSITSTAGTFFINGNTFNVAGGDLTANTMRVLGNLNISSGSIAVPALDMETNSVLTQTGGTITTTSAIVLTQSNSGSKVANLVGGSYSNSSASFLFANANMAIGIGGDFVLDAGSATGLFNNTGGTSTINFASDWTGSLTLDSVTAWDDVFEAEVGRVTVEGVNIGSGEFETYFLNNAGVITLVPEPSTALLSLIACGGLFVRRRRHS
;
A
#
# COMPACT_ATOMS: atom_id res chain seq x y z
N MET A 1 -61.19 58.94 -56.26
CA MET A 1 -62.25 58.04 -55.73
C MET A 1 -61.66 56.66 -55.54
N LYS A 2 -61.94 56.05 -54.38
CA LYS A 2 -61.65 54.66 -53.94
C LYS A 2 -60.36 54.39 -53.16
N ASN A 3 -60.61 54.24 -51.85
CA ASN A 3 -60.16 53.21 -50.93
C ASN A 3 -58.76 53.27 -50.29
N LEU A 4 -58.77 53.99 -49.18
CA LEU A 4 -58.12 53.72 -47.90
C LEU A 4 -58.14 52.22 -47.51
N LEU A 5 -56.98 51.65 -47.20
CA LEU A 5 -56.86 50.48 -46.32
C LEU A 5 -55.51 50.56 -45.58
N HIS A 6 -55.61 50.99 -44.32
CA HIS A 6 -54.56 50.86 -43.31
C HIS A 6 -54.44 49.39 -42.91
N HIS A 7 -53.28 48.78 -43.11
CA HIS A 7 -52.91 47.55 -42.41
C HIS A 7 -51.73 47.83 -41.49
N THR A 8 -52.07 48.05 -40.22
CA THR A 8 -51.18 48.03 -39.08
C THR A 8 -50.78 46.57 -38.82
N LEU A 9 -49.55 46.19 -39.13
CA LEU A 9 -48.99 44.92 -38.67
C LEU A 9 -48.44 45.11 -37.27
N ALA A 10 -49.26 44.78 -36.27
CA ALA A 10 -48.79 44.45 -34.94
C ALA A 10 -48.15 43.05 -35.00
N SER A 11 -46.83 42.99 -35.14
CA SER A 11 -46.09 41.77 -34.79
C SER A 11 -46.04 41.68 -33.27
N SER A 12 -46.82 40.75 -32.73
CA SER A 12 -46.71 40.33 -31.33
C SER A 12 -45.31 39.79 -31.07
N LEU A 13 -44.52 40.56 -30.32
CA LEU A 13 -43.29 40.10 -29.72
C LEU A 13 -43.67 39.03 -28.69
N LEU A 14 -43.56 37.76 -29.07
CA LEU A 14 -43.67 36.65 -28.13
C LEU A 14 -42.44 36.74 -27.22
N VAL A 15 -42.62 37.28 -26.01
CA VAL A 15 -41.66 37.16 -24.92
C VAL A 15 -41.69 35.71 -24.47
N GLY A 16 -40.98 34.86 -25.20
CA GLY A 16 -40.54 33.56 -24.71
C GLY A 16 -39.52 33.84 -23.61
N SER A 17 -39.88 33.48 -22.38
CA SER A 17 -38.99 33.53 -21.23
C SER A 17 -37.64 32.91 -21.60
N VAL A 18 -36.61 33.74 -21.54
CA VAL A 18 -35.21 33.31 -21.61
C VAL A 18 -34.94 32.52 -20.35
N SER A 19 -35.20 31.21 -20.37
CA SER A 19 -34.40 30.29 -19.58
C SER A 19 -33.06 30.22 -20.30
N ALA A 20 -32.17 31.15 -19.97
CA ALA A 20 -30.76 30.92 -20.17
C ALA A 20 -30.43 29.68 -19.33
N ALA A 21 -30.52 28.51 -19.93
CA ALA A 21 -29.69 27.42 -19.51
C ALA A 21 -28.28 27.92 -19.75
N THR A 22 -27.68 28.54 -18.72
CA THR A 22 -26.24 28.49 -18.54
C THR A 22 -25.90 27.02 -18.58
N ARG A 23 -25.60 26.54 -19.78
CA ARG A 23 -24.97 25.25 -20.00
C ARG A 23 -23.62 25.42 -19.33
N TYR A 24 -23.57 25.03 -18.06
CA TYR A 24 -22.32 24.80 -17.38
C TYR A 24 -21.61 23.72 -18.18
N ILE A 25 -20.71 24.13 -19.07
CA ILE A 25 -19.65 23.27 -19.55
C ILE A 25 -18.66 23.22 -18.39
N GLY A 26 -19.04 22.47 -17.35
CA GLY A 26 -18.07 21.95 -16.40
C GLY A 26 -17.11 21.03 -17.15
N PRO A 27 -15.90 20.79 -16.61
CA PRO A 27 -15.00 19.83 -17.21
C PRO A 27 -15.75 18.51 -17.42
N VAL A 28 -15.77 18.06 -18.68
CA VAL A 28 -16.19 16.70 -19.01
C VAL A 28 -15.23 15.79 -18.26
N PHE A 29 -15.77 14.95 -17.38
CA PHE A 29 -15.06 13.83 -16.81
C PHE A 29 -14.74 12.87 -17.96
N ASP A 30 -13.51 12.95 -18.45
CA ASP A 30 -12.92 11.91 -19.29
C ASP A 30 -12.18 10.97 -18.34
N LEU A 31 -12.92 10.03 -17.75
CA LEU A 31 -12.27 8.83 -17.24
C LEU A 31 -11.88 8.01 -18.48
N PHE A 32 -10.59 7.65 -18.58
CA PHE A 32 -10.00 6.73 -19.57
C PHE A 32 -9.58 7.39 -20.92
N ASP A 33 -8.33 7.19 -21.35
CA ASP A 33 -7.76 7.63 -22.65
C ASP A 33 -6.84 6.49 -23.19
N ASP A 34 -6.79 6.05 -24.46
CA ASP A 34 -7.44 6.46 -25.74
C ASP A 34 -7.65 5.28 -26.75
N THR A 35 -7.89 4.03 -26.32
CA THR A 35 -8.26 2.97 -27.31
C THR A 35 -9.40 2.05 -26.89
N ALA A 36 -9.93 2.23 -25.69
CA ALA A 36 -11.16 1.61 -25.24
C ALA A 36 -11.80 2.47 -24.14
N THR A 37 -12.34 3.61 -24.56
CA THR A 37 -13.01 4.55 -23.66
C THR A 37 -14.49 4.16 -23.55
N THR A 38 -14.93 3.77 -22.35
CA THR A 38 -16.36 3.86 -22.02
C THR A 38 -16.54 4.60 -20.70
N ASN A 39 -17.40 5.60 -20.80
CA ASN A 39 -17.78 6.57 -19.80
C ASN A 39 -18.32 5.88 -18.54
N THR A 40 -17.80 6.19 -17.35
CA THR A 40 -18.52 5.90 -16.11
C THR A 40 -19.76 6.78 -16.07
N ASN A 41 -20.87 6.24 -16.58
CA ASN A 41 -22.22 6.74 -16.33
C ASN A 41 -22.35 7.12 -14.84
N ALA A 42 -23.02 8.25 -14.55
CA ALA A 42 -23.36 8.69 -13.19
C ALA A 42 -23.94 7.57 -12.30
N ASP A 43 -24.57 6.55 -12.90
CA ASP A 43 -25.11 5.37 -12.23
C ASP A 43 -24.07 4.48 -11.52
N ASN A 44 -22.78 4.62 -11.84
CA ASN A 44 -21.70 3.84 -11.21
C ASN A 44 -21.18 4.49 -9.91
N TRP A 45 -21.52 5.75 -9.64
CA TRP A 45 -21.03 6.48 -8.47
C TRP A 45 -22.11 6.56 -7.39
N THR A 46 -21.80 6.10 -6.19
CA THR A 46 -22.77 6.06 -5.08
C THR A 46 -23.02 7.42 -4.46
N ASN A 47 -22.07 8.35 -4.59
CA ASN A 47 -22.17 9.73 -4.09
C ASN A 47 -21.95 10.77 -5.21
N GLY A 48 -22.25 10.39 -6.45
CA GLY A 48 -22.05 11.23 -7.62
C GLY A 48 -20.59 11.27 -8.09
N THR A 49 -20.37 11.85 -9.26
CA THR A 49 -19.04 11.92 -9.88
C THR A 49 -18.05 12.67 -8.96
N PRO A 50 -16.81 12.15 -8.77
CA PRO A 50 -15.77 12.85 -8.01
C PRO A 50 -15.57 14.29 -8.51
N GLY A 51 -15.07 15.20 -7.69
CA GLY A 51 -14.84 16.60 -8.07
C GLY A 51 -14.33 17.44 -6.91
N ALA A 52 -14.09 18.73 -7.14
CA ALA A 52 -13.65 19.62 -6.07
C ALA A 52 -14.67 19.64 -4.92
N GLY A 53 -14.27 19.13 -3.75
CA GLY A 53 -15.14 19.01 -2.57
C GLY A 53 -16.07 17.79 -2.54
N ASN A 54 -15.95 16.87 -3.51
CA ASN A 54 -16.65 15.58 -3.51
C ASN A 54 -15.67 14.46 -3.86
N ASP A 55 -15.24 13.69 -2.87
CA ASP A 55 -14.50 12.46 -3.12
C ASP A 55 -15.43 11.43 -3.76
N GLY A 56 -15.01 10.77 -4.84
CA GLY A 56 -15.85 9.78 -5.51
C GLY A 56 -15.96 8.50 -4.69
N SER A 57 -17.13 7.90 -4.61
CA SER A 57 -17.37 6.61 -3.97
C SER A 57 -18.08 5.65 -4.92
N VAL A 58 -17.67 4.39 -4.85
CA VAL A 58 -18.27 3.32 -5.64
C VAL A 58 -18.50 2.10 -4.75
N ALA A 59 -19.73 1.61 -4.73
CA ALA A 59 -20.10 0.38 -4.02
C ALA A 59 -20.69 -0.68 -4.97
N SER A 60 -20.50 -0.51 -6.28
CA SER A 60 -20.95 -1.44 -7.31
C SER A 60 -19.83 -2.39 -7.73
N ASN A 61 -20.22 -3.51 -8.34
CA ASN A 61 -19.26 -4.38 -9.02
C ASN A 61 -18.67 -3.65 -10.23
N PHE A 62 -17.34 -3.67 -10.36
CA PHE A 62 -16.65 -3.22 -11.55
C PHE A 62 -16.27 -4.44 -12.39
N ASP A 63 -16.80 -4.56 -13.60
CA ASP A 63 -16.39 -5.62 -14.52
C ASP A 63 -15.83 -5.02 -15.81
N PHE A 64 -14.51 -5.02 -15.95
CA PHE A 64 -13.83 -4.53 -17.15
C PHE A 64 -14.18 -5.30 -18.42
N SER A 65 -14.67 -6.53 -18.31
CA SER A 65 -15.15 -7.29 -19.47
C SER A 65 -16.43 -6.70 -20.06
N THR A 66 -17.25 -6.02 -19.25
CA THR A 66 -18.47 -5.33 -19.72
C THR A 66 -18.18 -3.99 -20.39
N PHE A 67 -16.99 -3.42 -20.17
CA PHE A 67 -16.59 -2.11 -20.70
C PHE A 67 -15.97 -2.17 -22.11
N GLY A 68 -15.99 -3.33 -22.78
CA GLY A 68 -15.62 -3.49 -24.19
C GLY A 68 -14.13 -3.28 -24.50
N ALA A 69 -13.34 -2.86 -23.52
CA ALA A 69 -11.90 -2.91 -23.58
C ALA A 69 -11.44 -4.37 -23.63
N SER A 70 -10.38 -4.67 -24.39
CA SER A 70 -9.53 -5.83 -24.03
C SER A 70 -9.30 -5.75 -22.52
N ASN A 71 -9.29 -6.87 -21.80
CA ASN A 71 -9.41 -6.96 -20.33
C ASN A 71 -8.46 -6.06 -19.46
N ASN A 72 -7.75 -5.07 -19.99
CA ASN A 72 -6.89 -4.14 -19.28
C ASN A 72 -7.65 -2.83 -18.98
N GLY A 73 -7.80 -2.49 -17.70
CA GLY A 73 -8.35 -1.23 -17.21
C GLY A 73 -7.25 -0.31 -16.68
N ASN A 74 -7.06 0.84 -17.31
CA ASN A 74 -6.25 1.93 -16.76
C ASN A 74 -7.16 2.86 -15.96
N VAL A 75 -7.01 3.02 -14.65
CA VAL A 75 -7.77 4.06 -13.91
C VAL A 75 -6.95 5.35 -13.94
N ASN A 76 -7.33 6.29 -14.81
CA ASN A 76 -6.73 7.62 -14.91
C ASN A 76 -7.75 8.71 -14.56
N PRO A 77 -7.64 9.37 -13.40
CA PRO A 77 -8.53 10.45 -13.04
C PRO A 77 -8.11 11.75 -13.73
N LEU A 78 -9.06 12.37 -14.46
CA LEU A 78 -8.97 13.72 -14.98
C LEU A 78 -10.10 14.58 -14.39
N PRO A 79 -9.87 15.89 -14.13
CA PRO A 79 -8.67 16.69 -14.37
C PRO A 79 -7.61 16.58 -13.26
N SER A 80 -6.51 17.33 -13.36
CA SER A 80 -5.49 17.44 -12.31
C SER A 80 -6.02 18.12 -11.02
N GLY A 81 -5.57 17.62 -9.87
CA GLY A 81 -6.01 18.02 -8.51
C GLY A 81 -5.92 16.85 -7.51
N THR A 82 -6.07 17.14 -6.21
CA THR A 82 -6.16 16.10 -5.17
C THR A 82 -7.54 15.46 -5.22
N PHE A 83 -7.61 14.20 -5.63
CA PHE A 83 -8.86 13.45 -5.71
C PHE A 83 -8.70 12.09 -5.04
N SER A 84 -9.79 11.59 -4.47
CA SER A 84 -9.85 10.21 -4.03
C SER A 84 -11.06 9.45 -4.58
N VAL A 85 -10.86 8.16 -4.83
CA VAL A 85 -11.93 7.19 -5.14
C VAL A 85 -11.93 6.13 -4.06
N THR A 86 -13.10 5.84 -3.50
CA THR A 86 -13.24 4.81 -2.46
C THR A 86 -14.18 3.68 -2.90
N GLN A 87 -13.65 2.46 -2.98
CA GLN A 87 -14.44 1.24 -3.11
C GLN A 87 -14.78 0.69 -1.72
N THR A 88 -16.07 0.62 -1.38
CA THR A 88 -16.53 0.16 -0.05
C THR A 88 -17.13 -1.25 -0.06
N ALA A 89 -17.52 -1.75 -1.24
CA ALA A 89 -18.11 -3.07 -1.45
C ALA A 89 -18.04 -3.47 -2.94
N GLY A 90 -18.52 -4.67 -3.27
CA GLY A 90 -18.59 -5.16 -4.65
C GLY A 90 -17.29 -5.79 -5.14
N ALA A 91 -17.37 -6.50 -6.26
CA ALA A 91 -16.23 -7.15 -6.91
C ALA A 91 -15.78 -6.36 -8.13
N GLY A 92 -14.50 -6.01 -8.16
CA GLY A 92 -13.78 -5.48 -9.30
C GLY A 92 -13.05 -6.62 -10.00
N THR A 93 -13.34 -6.92 -11.27
CA THR A 93 -12.58 -7.89 -12.06
C THR A 93 -12.10 -7.24 -13.36
N GLY A 94 -10.81 -7.39 -13.63
CA GLY A 94 -10.19 -7.05 -14.90
C GLY A 94 -9.11 -8.05 -15.21
N GLY A 95 -8.61 -8.07 -16.43
CA GLY A 95 -7.33 -8.63 -16.80
C GLY A 95 -6.22 -7.86 -16.07
N GLN A 96 -5.84 -6.68 -16.58
CA GLN A 96 -4.83 -5.81 -15.99
C GLN A 96 -5.50 -4.63 -15.28
N TRP A 97 -4.97 -4.22 -14.12
CA TRP A 97 -5.35 -2.96 -13.47
C TRP A 97 -4.14 -2.03 -13.46
N ASN A 98 -4.33 -0.78 -13.87
CA ASN A 98 -3.26 0.20 -13.86
C ASN A 98 -3.77 1.54 -13.34
N LEU A 99 -3.44 1.84 -12.09
CA LEU A 99 -3.71 3.13 -11.46
C LEU A 99 -2.62 4.10 -11.91
N ALA A 100 -2.76 4.62 -13.13
CA ALA A 100 -1.84 5.59 -13.74
C ALA A 100 -2.52 6.95 -13.82
N GLY A 101 -1.82 8.04 -13.51
CA GLY A 101 -2.40 9.37 -13.64
C GLY A 101 -1.67 10.45 -12.84
N ASN A 102 -2.44 11.43 -12.38
CA ASN A 102 -1.96 12.56 -11.57
C ASN A 102 -1.43 12.10 -10.20
N SER A 103 -0.20 12.46 -9.86
CA SER A 103 0.47 12.02 -8.61
C SER A 103 -0.28 12.31 -7.31
N ASP A 104 -1.22 13.26 -7.34
CA ASP A 104 -2.06 13.63 -6.19
C ASP A 104 -3.31 12.75 -6.04
N PHE A 105 -3.46 11.70 -6.85
CA PHE A 105 -4.60 10.78 -6.78
C PHE A 105 -4.42 9.69 -5.73
N THR A 106 -5.49 9.43 -4.98
CA THR A 106 -5.58 8.34 -4.01
C THR A 106 -6.74 7.40 -4.32
N TYR A 107 -6.48 6.11 -4.43
CA TYR A 107 -7.54 5.10 -4.47
C TYR A 107 -7.59 4.34 -3.15
N ASN A 108 -8.78 4.21 -2.57
CA ASN A 108 -9.02 3.51 -1.31
C ASN A 108 -9.87 2.25 -1.56
N LEU A 109 -9.33 1.08 -1.24
CA LEU A 109 -10.09 -0.16 -1.09
C LEU A 109 -10.45 -0.34 0.39
N ASN A 110 -11.70 -0.02 0.74
CA ASN A 110 -12.22 -0.12 2.11
C ASN A 110 -13.11 -1.36 2.30
N GLY A 111 -13.44 -2.07 1.21
CA GLY A 111 -14.23 -3.29 1.22
C GLY A 111 -14.48 -3.82 -0.18
N GLY A 112 -15.05 -5.03 -0.28
CA GLY A 112 -15.21 -5.71 -1.57
C GLY A 112 -13.92 -6.40 -2.03
N SER A 113 -13.78 -6.62 -3.34
CA SER A 113 -12.58 -7.24 -3.90
C SER A 113 -12.13 -6.60 -5.21
N ILE A 114 -10.84 -6.72 -5.51
CA ILE A 114 -10.24 -6.40 -6.81
C ILE A 114 -9.44 -7.60 -7.29
N THR A 115 -9.76 -8.09 -8.48
CA THR A 115 -9.08 -9.22 -9.12
C THR A 115 -8.49 -8.79 -10.46
N SER A 116 -7.18 -8.95 -10.60
CA SER A 116 -6.44 -8.85 -11.86
C SER A 116 -6.19 -10.26 -12.39
N THR A 117 -7.09 -10.73 -13.26
CA THR A 117 -7.10 -12.09 -13.83
C THR A 117 -6.02 -12.32 -14.88
N ALA A 118 -5.45 -11.25 -15.46
CA ALA A 118 -4.42 -11.35 -16.51
C ALA A 118 -3.45 -10.16 -16.48
N GLY A 119 -2.17 -10.40 -16.21
CA GLY A 119 -1.17 -9.32 -16.15
C GLY A 119 -1.00 -8.71 -14.74
N THR A 120 -0.46 -7.50 -14.69
CA THR A 120 0.07 -6.89 -13.47
C THR A 120 -0.86 -5.80 -12.93
N PHE A 121 -1.07 -5.77 -11.61
CA PHE A 121 -1.68 -4.63 -10.93
C PHE A 121 -0.62 -3.54 -10.74
N PHE A 122 -0.76 -2.41 -11.46
CA PHE A 122 0.18 -1.29 -11.39
C PHE A 122 -0.37 -0.16 -10.53
N ILE A 123 0.48 0.32 -9.61
CA ILE A 123 0.30 1.61 -8.94
C ILE A 123 1.37 2.53 -9.54
N ASN A 124 0.98 3.48 -10.39
CA ASN A 124 1.92 4.30 -11.15
C ASN A 124 1.75 5.79 -10.86
N GLY A 125 2.65 6.33 -10.03
CA GLY A 125 2.69 7.73 -9.60
C GLY A 125 1.72 8.07 -8.47
N ASN A 126 0.82 7.16 -8.08
CA ASN A 126 -0.33 7.43 -7.23
C ASN A 126 -0.24 6.74 -5.86
N THR A 127 -1.20 7.04 -4.98
CA THR A 127 -1.39 6.33 -3.72
C THR A 127 -2.54 5.32 -3.82
N PHE A 128 -2.28 4.08 -3.40
CA PHE A 128 -3.29 3.05 -3.23
C PHE A 128 -3.34 2.63 -1.77
N ASN A 129 -4.50 2.81 -1.14
CA ASN A 129 -4.76 2.44 0.24
C ASN A 129 -5.63 1.19 0.30
N VAL A 130 -5.23 0.19 1.07
CA VAL A 130 -6.01 -0.99 1.43
C VAL A 130 -6.38 -0.85 2.90
N ALA A 131 -7.59 -0.36 3.16
CA ALA A 131 -8.16 -0.23 4.50
C ALA A 131 -9.27 -1.26 4.75
N GLY A 132 -9.46 -2.20 3.82
CA GLY A 132 -10.35 -3.34 3.87
C GLY A 132 -10.36 -4.08 2.53
N GLY A 133 -11.23 -5.07 2.39
CA GLY A 133 -11.40 -5.83 1.15
C GLY A 133 -10.19 -6.70 0.76
N ASP A 134 -10.28 -7.32 -0.41
CA ASP A 134 -9.29 -8.29 -0.90
C ASP A 134 -8.78 -7.91 -2.29
N LEU A 135 -7.47 -7.86 -2.48
CA LEU A 135 -6.83 -7.70 -3.79
C LEU A 135 -6.12 -8.99 -4.19
N THR A 136 -6.43 -9.51 -5.37
CA THR A 136 -5.72 -10.65 -5.98
C THR A 136 -5.21 -10.27 -7.36
N ALA A 137 -3.94 -10.54 -7.67
CA ALA A 137 -3.35 -10.29 -8.98
C ALA A 137 -2.23 -11.30 -9.28
N ASN A 138 -1.88 -11.48 -10.56
CA ASN A 138 -0.74 -12.35 -10.93
C ASN A 138 0.62 -11.73 -10.56
N THR A 139 0.69 -10.41 -10.51
CA THR A 139 1.83 -9.63 -10.02
C THR A 139 1.30 -8.27 -9.59
N MET A 140 1.92 -7.67 -8.59
CA MET A 140 1.72 -6.26 -8.26
C MET A 140 3.02 -5.50 -8.47
N ARG A 141 2.94 -4.31 -9.08
CA ARG A 141 4.09 -3.43 -9.28
C ARG A 141 3.78 -2.04 -8.77
N VAL A 142 4.62 -1.55 -7.87
CA VAL A 142 4.43 -0.29 -7.12
C VAL A 142 5.47 0.73 -7.56
N LEU A 143 5.05 1.69 -8.40
CA LEU A 143 5.76 2.91 -8.80
C LEU A 143 5.11 4.14 -8.13
N GLY A 144 4.78 4.04 -6.84
CA GLY A 144 4.03 5.05 -6.09
C GLY A 144 3.96 4.66 -4.61
N ASN A 145 2.83 4.95 -3.96
CA ASN A 145 2.61 4.59 -2.56
C ASN A 145 1.59 3.47 -2.44
N LEU A 146 1.93 2.42 -1.71
CA LEU A 146 1.01 1.37 -1.29
C LEU A 146 0.89 1.42 0.23
N ASN A 147 -0.29 1.72 0.76
CA ASN A 147 -0.55 1.72 2.19
C ASN A 147 -1.57 0.64 2.54
N ILE A 148 -1.30 -0.14 3.57
CA ILE A 148 -2.13 -1.28 3.98
C ILE A 148 -2.36 -1.15 5.47
N SER A 149 -3.60 -0.88 5.86
CA SER A 149 -4.02 -0.80 7.27
C SER A 149 -5.01 -1.91 7.64
N SER A 150 -5.63 -2.55 6.66
CA SER A 150 -6.48 -3.75 6.83
C SER A 150 -6.61 -4.49 5.48
N GLY A 151 -7.52 -5.45 5.40
CA GLY A 151 -7.77 -6.23 4.17
C GLY A 151 -6.68 -7.26 3.85
N SER A 152 -6.74 -7.81 2.64
CA SER A 152 -5.76 -8.78 2.15
C SER A 152 -5.23 -8.45 0.76
N ILE A 153 -3.96 -8.75 0.53
CA ILE A 153 -3.31 -8.74 -0.78
C ILE A 153 -2.71 -10.11 -1.03
N ALA A 154 -3.14 -10.79 -2.10
CA ALA A 154 -2.60 -12.08 -2.53
C ALA A 154 -2.05 -11.95 -3.95
N VAL A 155 -0.71 -11.92 -4.06
CA VAL A 155 -0.02 -11.76 -5.36
C VAL A 155 1.24 -12.62 -5.39
N PRO A 156 1.52 -13.38 -6.46
CA PRO A 156 2.76 -14.16 -6.54
C PRO A 156 4.03 -13.34 -6.28
N ALA A 157 4.09 -12.10 -6.75
CA ALA A 157 5.19 -11.18 -6.51
C ALA A 157 4.67 -9.75 -6.28
N LEU A 158 5.32 -9.04 -5.35
CA LEU A 158 5.09 -7.62 -5.06
C LEU A 158 6.38 -6.85 -5.35
N ASP A 159 6.40 -6.19 -6.50
CA ASP A 159 7.56 -5.49 -7.04
C ASP A 159 7.55 -4.01 -6.65
N MET A 160 8.57 -3.56 -5.93
CA MET A 160 8.79 -2.16 -5.63
C MET A 160 9.70 -1.50 -6.67
N GLU A 161 9.27 -0.37 -7.23
CA GLU A 161 9.97 0.37 -8.27
C GLU A 161 10.61 1.67 -7.76
N THR A 162 11.28 2.43 -8.63
CA THR A 162 12.04 3.62 -8.22
C THR A 162 11.16 4.59 -7.44
N ASN A 163 11.63 5.02 -6.25
CA ASN A 163 10.97 6.00 -5.37
C ASN A 163 9.59 5.54 -4.86
N SER A 164 9.35 4.24 -4.78
CA SER A 164 8.11 3.71 -4.20
C SER A 164 8.18 3.58 -2.68
N VAL A 165 7.01 3.68 -2.07
CA VAL A 165 6.83 3.51 -0.63
C VAL A 165 5.76 2.45 -0.38
N LEU A 166 6.10 1.46 0.44
CA LEU A 166 5.17 0.50 1.02
C LEU A 166 5.03 0.83 2.51
N THR A 167 3.81 1.00 2.99
CA THR A 167 3.52 1.14 4.42
C THR A 167 2.49 0.10 4.82
N GLN A 168 2.84 -0.79 5.74
CA GLN A 168 1.94 -1.79 6.31
C GLN A 168 1.79 -1.55 7.81
N THR A 169 0.57 -1.25 8.24
CA THR A 169 0.19 -1.03 9.65
C THR A 169 -0.84 -2.05 10.13
N GLY A 170 -1.26 -2.95 9.24
CA GLY A 170 -2.26 -3.98 9.50
C GLY A 170 -2.46 -4.84 8.24
N GLY A 171 -3.56 -5.57 8.19
CA GLY A 171 -3.92 -6.41 7.04
C GLY A 171 -2.96 -7.58 6.79
N THR A 172 -3.16 -8.26 5.66
CA THR A 172 -2.35 -9.41 5.28
C THR A 172 -1.79 -9.27 3.87
N ILE A 173 -0.52 -9.62 3.67
CA ILE A 173 0.10 -9.78 2.35
C ILE A 173 0.54 -11.24 2.22
N THR A 174 0.19 -11.87 1.10
CA THR A 174 0.64 -13.23 0.77
C THR A 174 1.30 -13.22 -0.59
N THR A 175 2.55 -13.68 -0.65
CA THR A 175 3.29 -13.86 -1.90
C THR A 175 3.91 -15.24 -2.02
N THR A 176 4.39 -15.59 -3.21
CA THR A 176 5.00 -16.90 -3.49
C THR A 176 6.31 -16.80 -4.28
N SER A 177 6.85 -15.59 -4.44
CA SER A 177 8.13 -15.32 -5.09
C SER A 177 9.30 -15.82 -4.26
N ALA A 178 10.45 -16.07 -4.91
CA ALA A 178 11.68 -16.45 -4.22
C ALA A 178 12.24 -15.36 -3.27
N ILE A 179 11.68 -14.15 -3.31
CA ILE A 179 12.03 -13.02 -2.45
C ILE A 179 10.72 -12.43 -1.92
N VAL A 180 10.63 -12.08 -0.63
CA VAL A 180 9.41 -11.51 -0.01
C VAL A 180 9.04 -10.19 -0.69
N LEU A 181 9.97 -9.23 -0.76
CA LEU A 181 9.80 -7.99 -1.53
C LEU A 181 10.79 -7.94 -2.69
N THR A 182 10.26 -8.02 -3.91
CA THR A 182 11.02 -7.97 -5.17
C THR A 182 11.13 -6.54 -5.68
N GLN A 183 12.06 -6.28 -6.62
CA GLN A 183 12.28 -4.92 -7.09
C GLN A 183 12.99 -4.80 -8.46
N SER A 184 13.01 -3.57 -8.98
CA SER A 184 13.96 -3.08 -9.98
C SER A 184 15.25 -2.51 -9.37
N ASN A 185 16.34 -2.51 -10.13
CA ASN A 185 17.70 -2.15 -9.67
C ASN A 185 17.98 -0.64 -9.51
N SER A 186 16.97 0.23 -9.64
CA SER A 186 17.16 1.68 -9.58
C SER A 186 16.26 2.36 -8.56
N GLY A 187 16.72 3.52 -8.08
CA GLY A 187 15.98 4.38 -7.15
C GLY A 187 16.05 3.91 -5.70
N SER A 188 15.72 4.83 -4.79
CA SER A 188 15.48 4.48 -3.38
C SER A 188 14.08 3.91 -3.23
N LYS A 189 13.92 2.95 -2.32
CA LYS A 189 12.64 2.29 -2.00
C LYS A 189 12.51 2.23 -0.50
N VAL A 190 11.30 2.43 0.02
CA VAL A 190 11.06 2.41 1.46
C VAL A 190 9.91 1.47 1.80
N ALA A 191 10.15 0.51 2.69
CA ALA A 191 9.12 -0.35 3.25
C ALA A 191 9.02 -0.11 4.77
N ASN A 192 7.88 0.39 5.24
CA ASN A 192 7.59 0.59 6.65
C ASN A 192 6.58 -0.47 7.11
N LEU A 193 7.05 -1.47 7.84
CA LEU A 193 6.31 -2.67 8.23
C LEU A 193 6.08 -2.63 9.75
N VAL A 194 4.98 -2.00 10.17
CA VAL A 194 4.69 -1.66 11.57
C VAL A 194 3.54 -2.48 12.15
N GLY A 195 2.77 -3.18 11.32
CA GLY A 195 1.75 -4.11 11.80
C GLY A 195 1.18 -5.03 10.74
N GLY A 196 0.33 -5.96 11.16
CA GLY A 196 -0.27 -6.98 10.29
C GLY A 196 0.67 -8.15 9.98
N SER A 197 0.34 -8.94 8.96
CA SER A 197 1.12 -10.13 8.60
C SER A 197 1.56 -10.13 7.14
N TYR A 198 2.75 -10.66 6.88
CA TYR A 198 3.26 -10.97 5.56
C TYR A 198 3.64 -12.45 5.50
N SER A 199 3.15 -13.22 4.53
CA SER A 199 3.48 -14.63 4.37
C SER A 199 4.06 -14.92 2.98
N ASN A 200 5.19 -15.62 2.94
CA ASN A 200 5.79 -16.17 1.73
C ASN A 200 6.59 -17.44 2.03
N SER A 201 5.90 -18.58 1.97
CA SER A 201 6.49 -19.90 2.23
C SER A 201 7.51 -20.35 1.18
N SER A 202 7.67 -19.63 0.07
CA SER A 202 8.55 -19.98 -1.04
C SER A 202 9.79 -19.09 -1.14
N ALA A 203 9.91 -18.08 -0.29
CA ALA A 203 11.03 -17.16 -0.30
C ALA A 203 12.33 -17.87 0.11
N SER A 204 13.41 -17.66 -0.64
CA SER A 204 14.79 -17.99 -0.23
C SER A 204 15.47 -16.81 0.46
N PHE A 205 15.05 -15.58 0.14
CA PHE A 205 15.53 -14.35 0.75
C PHE A 205 14.37 -13.47 1.19
N LEU A 206 14.56 -12.67 2.25
CA LEU A 206 13.53 -11.72 2.66
C LEU A 206 13.40 -10.58 1.66
N PHE A 207 14.46 -9.82 1.47
CA PHE A 207 14.39 -8.60 0.69
C PHE A 207 15.37 -8.63 -0.47
N ALA A 208 15.06 -7.87 -1.51
CA ALA A 208 16.04 -7.67 -2.55
C ALA A 208 17.16 -6.71 -2.10
N ASN A 209 18.41 -6.98 -2.48
CA ASN A 209 19.52 -6.04 -2.26
C ASN A 209 19.62 -5.08 -3.45
N ALA A 210 18.90 -3.96 -3.41
CA ALA A 210 19.07 -2.88 -4.36
C ALA A 210 18.47 -1.55 -3.84
N ASN A 211 19.04 -1.00 -2.78
CA ASN A 211 18.71 0.34 -2.24
C ASN A 211 17.34 0.43 -1.56
N MET A 212 16.93 -0.64 -0.87
CA MET A 212 15.75 -0.62 0.00
C MET A 212 16.11 -0.20 1.43
N ALA A 213 15.32 0.70 2.00
CA ALA A 213 15.27 0.93 3.44
C ALA A 213 14.02 0.25 4.00
N ILE A 214 14.21 -0.77 4.84
CA ILE A 214 13.12 -1.50 5.48
C ILE A 214 13.09 -1.12 6.96
N GLY A 215 11.98 -0.57 7.44
CA GLY A 215 11.69 -0.38 8.86
C GLY A 215 10.72 -1.46 9.33
N ILE A 216 11.03 -2.13 10.44
CA ILE A 216 10.16 -3.13 11.08
C ILE A 216 9.82 -2.64 12.49
N GLY A 217 8.55 -2.58 12.85
CA GLY A 217 8.09 -2.06 14.14
C GLY A 217 6.75 -2.65 14.58
N GLY A 218 6.24 -2.17 15.71
CA GLY A 218 4.91 -2.53 16.22
C GLY A 218 4.63 -4.03 16.27
N ASP A 219 3.47 -4.49 15.79
CA ASP A 219 3.08 -5.91 15.87
C ASP A 219 3.30 -6.70 14.57
N PHE A 220 4.14 -6.19 13.66
CA PHE A 220 4.35 -6.79 12.35
C PHE A 220 4.91 -8.22 12.42
N VAL A 221 4.26 -9.15 11.72
CA VAL A 221 4.68 -10.55 11.59
C VAL A 221 5.07 -10.87 10.14
N LEU A 222 6.23 -11.48 9.94
CA LEU A 222 6.64 -12.06 8.66
C LEU A 222 6.82 -13.56 8.81
N ASP A 223 6.19 -14.35 7.95
CA ASP A 223 6.43 -15.78 7.81
C ASP A 223 7.06 -16.08 6.44
N ALA A 224 8.34 -16.44 6.48
CA ALA A 224 9.13 -16.86 5.34
C ALA A 224 9.92 -18.12 5.71
N GLY A 225 9.23 -19.18 6.15
CA GLY A 225 9.84 -20.41 6.68
C GLY A 225 10.83 -21.17 5.76
N SER A 226 10.98 -20.77 4.50
CA SER A 226 11.98 -21.33 3.57
C SER A 226 13.18 -20.41 3.33
N ALA A 227 13.18 -19.20 3.92
CA ALA A 227 14.24 -18.24 3.70
C ALA A 227 15.52 -18.71 4.40
N THR A 228 16.67 -18.45 3.80
CA THR A 228 18.00 -18.77 4.35
C THR A 228 18.93 -17.55 4.35
N GLY A 229 18.44 -16.40 3.88
CA GLY A 229 19.18 -15.15 3.88
C GLY A 229 18.26 -13.92 4.00
N LEU A 230 18.81 -12.82 4.50
CA LEU A 230 18.07 -11.55 4.56
C LEU A 230 17.95 -10.91 3.19
N PHE A 231 19.03 -10.93 2.41
CA PHE A 231 19.08 -10.22 1.15
C PHE A 231 19.61 -11.10 0.02
N ASN A 232 18.99 -11.01 -1.16
CA ASN A 232 19.57 -11.64 -2.35
C ASN A 232 20.79 -10.82 -2.85
N ASN A 233 21.77 -11.43 -3.50
CA ASN A 233 23.02 -10.75 -3.84
C ASN A 233 22.96 -9.97 -5.17
N THR A 234 22.03 -9.01 -5.32
CA THR A 234 21.77 -8.33 -6.61
C THR A 234 22.46 -6.99 -6.86
N GLY A 235 23.30 -6.51 -5.95
CA GLY A 235 24.04 -5.25 -6.12
C GLY A 235 23.24 -4.01 -5.71
N GLY A 236 23.90 -3.07 -5.04
CA GLY A 236 23.26 -2.01 -4.25
C GLY A 236 23.37 -2.30 -2.76
N THR A 237 22.74 -1.47 -1.93
CA THR A 237 22.75 -1.63 -0.47
C THR A 237 21.34 -1.51 0.10
N SER A 238 20.74 -2.63 0.53
CA SER A 238 19.51 -2.60 1.32
C SER A 238 19.80 -2.70 2.82
N THR A 239 18.97 -2.05 3.64
CA THR A 239 19.09 -2.03 5.11
C THR A 239 17.76 -2.40 5.76
N ILE A 240 17.82 -3.02 6.93
CA ILE A 240 16.70 -3.31 7.83
C ILE A 240 16.97 -2.57 9.15
N ASN A 241 15.98 -1.84 9.64
CA ASN A 241 15.98 -1.24 10.97
C ASN A 241 14.79 -1.76 11.77
N PHE A 242 15.05 -2.47 12.85
CA PHE A 242 14.04 -2.88 13.82
C PHE A 242 13.84 -1.75 14.83
N ALA A 243 12.60 -1.33 15.02
CA ALA A 243 12.21 -0.46 16.11
C ALA A 243 12.15 -1.26 17.42
N SER A 244 12.48 -0.61 18.54
CA SER A 244 12.42 -1.13 19.91
C SER A 244 11.00 -1.49 20.33
N ASP A 245 10.00 -0.91 19.68
CA ASP A 245 8.59 -1.23 19.90
C ASP A 245 8.10 -2.45 19.12
N TRP A 246 8.98 -3.13 18.37
CA TRP A 246 8.61 -4.33 17.63
C TRP A 246 8.34 -5.51 18.57
N THR A 247 7.07 -5.90 18.64
CA THR A 247 6.55 -7.05 19.41
C THR A 247 6.13 -8.23 18.54
N GLY A 248 6.28 -8.12 17.21
CA GLY A 248 5.94 -9.17 16.27
C GLY A 248 7.04 -10.25 16.15
N SER A 249 7.09 -10.93 15.00
CA SER A 249 8.06 -12.02 14.78
C SER A 249 8.44 -12.20 13.33
N LEU A 250 9.66 -12.69 13.09
CA LEU A 250 10.07 -13.24 11.80
C LEU A 250 10.17 -14.77 11.94
N THR A 251 9.32 -15.51 11.23
CA THR A 251 9.41 -16.97 11.12
C THR A 251 10.21 -17.32 9.88
N LEU A 252 11.31 -18.03 10.07
CA LEU A 252 12.33 -18.32 9.07
C LEU A 252 12.72 -19.80 9.11
N ASP A 253 13.58 -20.24 8.19
CA ASP A 253 14.06 -21.62 8.19
C ASP A 253 14.85 -21.95 9.46
N SER A 254 14.33 -22.90 10.23
CA SER A 254 14.91 -23.38 11.49
C SER A 254 16.26 -24.09 11.34
N VAL A 255 16.65 -24.53 10.12
CA VAL A 255 17.96 -25.17 9.92
C VAL A 255 19.10 -24.18 9.65
N THR A 256 18.79 -22.89 9.47
CA THR A 256 19.78 -21.84 9.20
C THR A 256 20.25 -21.19 10.51
N ALA A 257 21.57 -20.98 10.64
CA ALA A 257 22.18 -20.21 11.72
C ALA A 257 21.94 -18.71 11.48
N TRP A 258 20.82 -18.19 11.98
CA TRP A 258 20.39 -16.82 11.68
C TRP A 258 21.22 -15.74 12.37
N ASP A 259 21.85 -16.06 13.50
CA ASP A 259 22.91 -15.26 14.10
C ASP A 259 24.01 -14.96 13.06
N ASP A 260 24.57 -16.00 12.43
CA ASP A 260 25.60 -15.83 11.39
C ASP A 260 25.09 -14.98 10.20
N VAL A 261 23.83 -15.16 9.79
CA VAL A 261 23.25 -14.42 8.66
C VAL A 261 23.11 -12.93 8.97
N PHE A 262 22.62 -12.58 10.17
CA PHE A 262 22.49 -11.19 10.59
C PHE A 262 23.86 -10.54 10.75
N GLU A 263 24.83 -11.27 11.29
CA GLU A 263 26.19 -10.79 11.55
C GLU A 263 27.03 -10.65 10.29
N ALA A 264 26.84 -11.51 9.29
CA ALA A 264 27.54 -11.42 8.00
C ALA A 264 27.17 -10.13 7.23
N GLU A 265 26.01 -9.54 7.51
CA GLU A 265 25.46 -8.36 6.85
C GLU A 265 25.75 -7.07 7.64
N VAL A 266 27.01 -6.91 8.10
CA VAL A 266 27.45 -5.79 8.95
C VAL A 266 26.98 -4.43 8.42
N GLY A 267 26.31 -3.66 9.27
CA GLY A 267 25.80 -2.32 8.93
C GLY A 267 24.54 -2.31 8.07
N ARG A 268 23.99 -3.48 7.73
CA ARG A 268 22.72 -3.61 7.01
C ARG A 268 21.56 -3.94 7.93
N VAL A 269 21.82 -4.43 9.13
CA VAL A 269 20.80 -4.63 10.16
C VAL A 269 21.09 -3.70 11.34
N THR A 270 20.06 -3.00 11.77
CA THR A 270 20.09 -2.10 12.91
C THR A 270 18.90 -2.36 13.84
N VAL A 271 19.08 -2.09 15.13
CA VAL A 271 17.98 -1.94 16.10
C VAL A 271 18.05 -0.54 16.66
N GLU A 272 16.99 0.24 16.51
CA GLU A 272 16.97 1.67 16.89
C GLU A 272 18.16 2.47 16.30
N GLY A 273 18.53 2.14 15.05
CA GLY A 273 19.67 2.75 14.38
C GLY A 273 21.05 2.31 14.89
N VAL A 274 21.13 1.43 15.89
CA VAL A 274 22.37 0.80 16.35
C VAL A 274 22.67 -0.40 15.45
N ASN A 275 23.83 -0.39 14.78
CA ASN A 275 24.27 -1.51 13.95
C ASN A 275 24.51 -2.75 14.81
N ILE A 276 24.08 -3.90 14.30
CA ILE A 276 24.30 -5.19 14.96
C ILE A 276 25.68 -5.72 14.53
N GLY A 277 26.58 -5.86 15.49
CA GLY A 277 27.91 -6.43 15.30
C GLY A 277 27.94 -7.97 15.34
N SER A 278 29.11 -8.53 15.03
CA SER A 278 29.42 -9.96 14.91
C SER A 278 29.47 -10.73 16.25
N GLY A 279 28.46 -10.55 17.08
CA GLY A 279 28.34 -11.15 18.40
C GLY A 279 27.29 -10.44 19.27
N GLU A 280 26.49 -9.57 18.66
CA GLU A 280 25.44 -8.82 19.32
C GLU A 280 24.05 -9.41 19.01
N PHE A 281 23.95 -10.46 18.20
CA PHE A 281 22.65 -11.02 17.81
C PHE A 281 21.79 -11.37 19.04
N GLU A 282 22.31 -12.15 19.98
CA GLU A 282 21.57 -12.54 21.20
C GLU A 282 21.36 -11.40 22.20
N THR A 283 22.01 -10.25 21.99
CA THR A 283 21.75 -9.05 22.78
C THR A 283 20.42 -8.42 22.37
N TYR A 284 20.08 -8.49 21.08
CA TYR A 284 18.91 -7.84 20.50
C TYR A 284 17.78 -8.80 20.13
N PHE A 285 18.09 -10.06 19.79
CA PHE A 285 17.13 -11.04 19.31
C PHE A 285 17.11 -12.33 20.11
N LEU A 286 15.92 -12.94 20.19
CA LEU A 286 15.72 -14.32 20.58
C LEU A 286 15.39 -15.12 19.33
N ASN A 287 16.06 -16.27 19.15
CA ASN A 287 15.71 -17.26 18.12
C ASN A 287 15.21 -18.54 18.80
N ASN A 288 13.92 -18.84 18.63
CA ASN A 288 13.31 -20.08 19.10
C ASN A 288 12.83 -20.91 17.92
N ALA A 289 13.64 -21.89 17.52
CA ALA A 289 13.33 -22.82 16.42
C ALA A 289 12.96 -22.11 15.09
N GLY A 290 13.70 -21.05 14.73
CA GLY A 290 13.47 -20.29 13.49
C GLY A 290 12.50 -19.11 13.65
N VAL A 291 11.91 -18.92 14.83
CA VAL A 291 11.12 -17.72 15.15
C VAL A 291 12.01 -16.69 15.83
N ILE A 292 12.28 -15.59 15.14
CA ILE A 292 13.06 -14.46 15.62
C ILE A 292 12.13 -13.38 16.18
N THR A 293 12.44 -12.90 17.38
CA THR A 293 11.75 -11.81 18.09
C THR A 293 12.78 -10.91 18.77
N LEU A 294 12.43 -9.69 19.18
CA LEU A 294 13.31 -8.92 20.05
C LEU A 294 13.46 -9.56 21.43
N VAL A 295 14.65 -9.45 22.01
CA VAL A 295 14.83 -9.68 23.45
C VAL A 295 13.99 -8.62 24.17
N PRO A 296 13.02 -9.02 25.02
CA PRO A 296 12.26 -8.06 25.79
C PRO A 296 13.20 -7.20 26.63
N GLU A 297 13.06 -5.88 26.55
CA GLU A 297 13.79 -5.01 27.47
C GLU A 297 13.50 -5.46 28.91
N PRO A 298 14.52 -5.58 29.77
CA PRO A 298 14.27 -5.89 31.17
C PRO A 298 13.36 -4.82 31.73
N SER A 299 12.12 -5.19 32.09
CA SER A 299 11.12 -4.22 32.52
C SER A 299 11.73 -3.26 33.55
N THR A 300 11.55 -1.96 33.35
CA THR A 300 12.05 -0.92 34.26
C THR A 300 11.57 -1.17 35.70
N ALA A 301 10.45 -1.86 35.89
CA ALA A 301 9.98 -2.38 37.16
C ALA A 301 11.01 -3.31 37.84
N LEU A 302 11.61 -4.26 37.11
CA LEU A 302 12.62 -5.18 37.64
C LEU A 302 13.93 -4.45 37.97
N LEU A 303 14.35 -3.51 37.11
CA LEU A 303 15.52 -2.66 37.35
C LEU A 303 15.31 -1.73 38.56
N SER A 304 14.11 -1.19 38.73
CA SER A 304 13.74 -0.39 39.91
C SER A 304 13.68 -1.23 41.19
N LEU A 305 13.29 -2.52 41.10
CA LEU A 305 13.28 -3.43 42.23
C LEU A 305 14.71 -3.82 42.66
N ILE A 306 15.63 -3.99 41.72
CA ILE A 306 17.06 -4.21 42.00
C ILE A 306 17.68 -2.94 42.59
N ALA A 307 17.37 -1.76 42.04
CA ALA A 307 17.83 -0.48 42.55
C ALA A 307 17.29 -0.17 43.97
N CYS A 308 16.05 -0.58 44.28
CA CYS A 308 15.45 -0.43 45.61
C CYS A 308 15.85 -1.57 46.58
N GLY A 309 16.21 -2.76 46.08
CA GLY A 309 16.58 -3.93 46.87
C GLY A 309 18.02 -3.91 47.41
N GLY A 310 18.90 -3.10 46.83
CA GLY A 310 20.29 -2.92 47.30
C GLY A 310 20.45 -2.15 48.62
N LEU A 311 19.38 -1.55 49.16
CA LEU A 311 19.44 -0.71 50.37
C LEU A 311 19.02 -1.41 51.68
N PHE A 312 18.99 -2.76 51.72
CA PHE A 312 18.82 -3.53 52.95
C PHE A 312 20.09 -4.33 53.31
N VAL A 313 21.27 -3.68 53.29
CA VAL A 313 22.43 -4.18 54.05
C VAL A 313 22.16 -3.92 55.53
N ARG A 314 21.47 -4.90 56.14
CA ARG A 314 21.19 -4.99 57.57
C ARG A 314 22.51 -4.95 58.35
N ARG A 315 22.81 -3.78 58.92
CA ARG A 315 23.92 -3.57 59.88
C ARG A 315 23.80 -4.61 61.00
N ARG A 316 24.60 -5.68 60.95
CA ARG A 316 24.81 -6.58 62.10
C ARG A 316 25.43 -5.74 63.20
N ARG A 317 24.69 -5.45 64.26
CA ARG A 317 25.27 -5.05 65.54
C ARG A 317 25.95 -6.28 66.13
N HIS A 318 27.28 -6.26 66.18
CA HIS A 318 28.02 -7.10 67.10
C HIS A 318 27.79 -6.57 68.53
N SER A 319 27.34 -7.45 69.41
CA SER A 319 27.41 -7.36 70.86
C SER A 319 27.95 -8.68 71.36
#